data_AF-A0A0C1G8K2-F1
#
_entry.id   AF-A0A0C1G8K2-F1
#
_cell.length_a   1.000
_cell.length_b   1.000
_cell.length_c   1.000
_cell.angle_alpha   90.00
_cell.angle_beta   90.00
_cell.angle_gamma   90.00
#
_symmetry.space_group_name_H-M   'P 1'
#
loop_
_entity.id
_entity.type
_entity.pdbx_description
1 polymer ?
#
loop_
_entity_poly.entity_id
_entity_poly.type
_entity_poly.pdbx_seq_one_letter_code
_entity_poly.pdbx_strand_id
1 'polypeptide(L)'
;MKKLSIAIILMGLSTFVLKINANPIITKQKANVIDSAKKVVIDPVCKMKIKSATAKTTVYNKEAYYFCSESCKQKFIAEPAKFVKK
;
A
#
# COMPACT_ATOMS: atom_id res chain seq x y z
N MET A 1 -2.20 48.15 -36.09
CA MET A 1 -3.10 48.30 -37.24
C MET A 1 -2.60 47.42 -38.38
N LYS A 2 -3.50 46.66 -39.01
CA LYS A 2 -3.30 45.85 -40.24
C LYS A 2 -2.46 44.57 -39.99
N LYS A 3 -2.93 43.33 -40.23
CA LYS A 3 -4.05 42.77 -41.03
C LYS A 3 -4.36 41.40 -40.39
N LEU A 4 -5.58 41.10 -39.95
CA LEU A 4 -6.76 40.71 -40.74
C LEU A 4 -6.50 39.50 -41.66
N SER A 5 -6.76 38.33 -41.07
CA SER A 5 -7.53 37.18 -41.57
C SER A 5 -7.22 36.50 -42.92
N ILE A 6 -7.47 35.17 -42.90
CA ILE A 6 -7.84 34.28 -44.01
C ILE A 6 -6.69 33.51 -44.66
N ALA A 7 -6.56 32.24 -44.25
CA ALA A 7 -6.39 31.12 -45.18
C ALA A 7 -6.84 29.84 -44.46
N ILE A 8 -8.09 29.44 -44.72
CA ILE A 8 -8.66 28.16 -44.34
C ILE A 8 -8.46 27.21 -45.54
N ILE A 9 -8.19 25.94 -45.25
CA ILE A 9 -8.25 24.76 -46.13
C ILE A 9 -7.04 24.58 -47.07
N LEU A 10 -6.25 23.53 -46.84
CA LEU A 10 -6.28 22.33 -47.69
C LEU A 10 -5.35 21.24 -47.13
N MET A 11 -5.95 20.07 -46.89
CA MET A 11 -5.38 18.74 -47.07
C MET A 11 -4.00 18.45 -46.44
N GLY A 12 -4.03 18.02 -45.19
CA GLY A 12 -2.92 17.34 -44.52
C GLY A 12 -3.38 16.04 -43.87
N LEU A 13 -3.94 15.13 -44.67
CA LEU A 13 -4.14 13.73 -44.30
C LEU A 13 -2.75 13.07 -44.21
N SER A 14 -1.98 13.33 -43.16
CA SER A 14 -0.70 12.67 -42.99
C SER A 14 -0.33 12.54 -41.51
N THR A 15 -0.43 11.30 -41.05
CA THR A 15 0.31 10.74 -39.92
C THR A 15 -0.04 11.25 -38.53
N PHE A 16 -1.28 10.97 -38.13
CA PHE A 16 -1.55 10.66 -36.71
C PHE A 16 -0.93 9.30 -36.38
N VAL A 17 0.39 9.26 -36.17
CA VAL A 17 1.05 8.11 -35.54
C VAL A 17 1.36 8.53 -34.10
N LEU A 18 0.41 8.27 -33.21
CA LEU A 18 0.66 8.25 -31.77
C LEU A 18 1.67 7.15 -31.51
N LYS A 19 2.96 7.51 -31.46
CA LYS A 19 3.99 6.64 -30.88
C LYS A 19 3.89 6.77 -29.36
N ILE A 20 2.83 6.20 -28.79
CA ILE A 20 2.77 5.89 -27.37
C ILE A 20 3.78 4.79 -27.09
N ASN A 21 5.03 5.18 -26.85
CA ASN A 21 5.95 4.34 -26.11
C ASN A 21 5.55 4.39 -24.63
N ALA A 22 4.42 3.75 -24.32
CA ALA A 22 4.21 3.24 -22.99
C ALA A 22 5.23 2.11 -22.85
N ASN A 23 6.38 2.42 -22.25
CA ASN A 23 7.17 1.40 -21.57
C ASN A 23 6.41 1.13 -20.27
N PRO A 24 5.58 0.07 -20.19
CA PRO A 24 4.89 -0.23 -18.94
C PRO A 24 5.95 -0.48 -17.88
N ILE A 25 5.88 0.36 -16.86
CA ILE A 25 6.59 0.34 -15.60
C ILE A 25 6.50 -1.07 -14.99
N ILE A 26 7.37 -2.00 -15.38
CA ILE A 26 7.49 -3.32 -14.75
C ILE A 26 8.97 -3.62 -14.53
N THR A 27 9.65 -2.77 -13.75
CA THR A 27 10.89 -3.18 -13.06
C THR A 27 11.18 -2.37 -11.79
N LYS A 28 10.16 -1.78 -11.16
CA LYS A 28 10.27 -1.16 -9.83
C LYS A 28 9.23 -1.60 -8.81
N GLN A 29 8.56 -2.74 -9.04
CA GLN A 29 7.52 -3.22 -8.13
C GLN A 29 7.62 -4.72 -7.78
N LYS A 30 8.80 -5.34 -7.97
CA LYS A 30 9.12 -6.68 -7.46
C LYS A 30 10.10 -6.64 -6.28
N ALA A 31 10.03 -5.58 -5.47
CA ALA A 31 10.79 -5.47 -4.23
C ALA A 31 9.93 -5.08 -3.01
N ASN A 32 8.60 -4.88 -3.17
CA ASN A 32 7.73 -4.46 -2.06
C ASN A 32 6.35 -5.14 -2.06
N VAL A 33 6.24 -6.37 -2.57
CA VAL A 33 5.02 -7.19 -2.44
C VAL A 33 5.28 -8.45 -1.60
N ILE A 34 6.56 -8.78 -1.34
CA ILE A 34 6.96 -10.03 -0.68
C ILE A 34 7.43 -9.81 0.77
N ASP A 35 7.76 -8.58 1.18
CA ASP A 35 8.24 -8.31 2.55
C ASP A 35 7.11 -8.26 3.60
N SER A 36 5.92 -7.80 3.23
CA SER A 36 4.77 -7.81 4.16
C SER A 36 4.30 -9.21 4.54
N ALA A 37 4.52 -10.22 3.68
CA ALA A 37 4.23 -11.62 3.96
C ALA A 37 5.23 -12.27 4.93
N LYS A 38 6.41 -11.66 5.10
CA LYS A 38 7.51 -12.20 5.93
C LYS A 38 7.82 -11.33 7.16
N LYS A 39 6.98 -10.37 7.52
CA LYS A 39 7.18 -9.63 8.77
C LYS A 39 6.71 -10.50 9.95
N VAL A 40 7.69 -11.01 10.70
CA VAL A 40 7.44 -11.72 11.95
C VAL A 40 7.24 -10.69 13.06
N VAL A 41 6.14 -10.81 13.79
CA VAL A 41 5.76 -9.96 14.93
C VAL A 41 5.53 -10.83 16.16
N ILE A 42 5.56 -10.23 17.34
CA ILE A 42 5.37 -10.93 18.62
C ILE A 42 4.00 -10.59 19.17
N ASP A 43 3.23 -11.60 19.53
CA ASP A 43 1.97 -11.43 20.27
C ASP A 43 2.29 -10.95 21.70
N PRO A 44 1.79 -9.78 22.13
CA PRO A 44 2.11 -9.21 23.45
C PRO A 44 1.50 -9.99 24.62
N VAL A 45 0.48 -10.83 24.38
CA VAL A 45 -0.20 -11.64 25.40
C VAL A 45 0.54 -12.95 25.64
N CYS A 46 0.83 -13.71 24.58
CA CYS A 46 1.42 -15.04 24.70
C CYS A 46 2.91 -15.12 24.31
N LYS A 47 3.49 -14.02 23.79
CA LYS A 47 4.89 -13.92 23.34
C LYS A 47 5.26 -14.83 22.16
N MET A 48 4.26 -15.34 21.44
CA MET A 48 4.47 -16.17 20.26
C MET A 48 4.88 -15.32 19.06
N LYS A 49 5.83 -15.82 18.26
CA LYS A 49 6.19 -15.25 16.96
C LYS A 49 5.15 -15.64 15.91
N ILE A 50 4.57 -14.65 15.24
CA ILE A 50 3.53 -14.86 14.21
C ILE A 50 3.84 -14.05 12.96
N LYS A 51 3.32 -14.49 11.81
CA LYS A 51 3.41 -13.72 10.57
C LYS A 51 2.35 -12.62 10.61
N SER A 52 2.74 -11.36 10.43
CA SER A 52 1.82 -10.23 10.49
C SER A 52 0.71 -10.31 9.44
N ALA A 53 0.98 -10.93 8.29
CA ALA A 53 0.02 -11.09 7.20
C ALA A 53 -1.21 -11.92 7.55
N THR A 54 -1.11 -12.84 8.53
CA THR A 54 -2.21 -13.71 8.97
C THR A 54 -2.66 -13.43 10.39
N ALA A 55 -2.04 -12.47 11.07
CA ALA A 55 -2.30 -12.14 12.46
C ALA A 55 -3.61 -11.36 12.61
N LYS A 56 -4.27 -11.52 13.76
CA LYS A 56 -5.34 -10.61 14.17
C LYS A 56 -4.71 -9.31 14.63
N THR A 57 -5.37 -8.17 14.41
CA THR A 57 -4.81 -6.87 14.77
C THR A 57 -5.80 -6.00 15.53
N THR A 58 -5.26 -5.06 16.31
CA THR A 58 -5.99 -3.94 16.90
C THR A 58 -5.08 -2.72 16.98
N VAL A 59 -5.66 -1.54 17.11
CA VAL A 59 -4.90 -0.30 17.34
C VAL A 59 -5.11 0.13 18.79
N TYR A 60 -4.01 0.40 19.49
CA TYR A 60 -4.01 0.92 20.85
C TYR A 60 -2.90 1.97 20.96
N ASN A 61 -3.19 3.13 21.57
CA ASN A 61 -2.23 4.25 21.68
C ASN A 61 -1.56 4.66 20.36
N LYS A 62 -2.32 4.67 19.25
CA LYS A 62 -1.82 4.97 17.88
C LYS A 62 -0.79 3.96 17.34
N GLU A 63 -0.66 2.80 17.98
CA GLU A 63 0.19 1.70 17.53
C GLU A 63 -0.64 0.47 17.17
N ALA A 64 -0.21 -0.27 16.14
CA ALA A 64 -0.85 -1.52 15.73
C ALA A 64 -0.24 -2.71 16.47
N TYR A 65 -1.08 -3.46 17.17
CA TYR A 65 -0.73 -4.70 17.87
C TYR A 65 -1.25 -5.91 17.09
N TYR A 66 -0.50 -7.02 17.16
CA TYR A 66 -0.75 -8.24 16.39
C TYR A 66 -0.91 -9.44 17.34
N PHE A 67 -1.84 -10.35 17.04
CA PHE A 67 -2.21 -11.47 17.91
C PHE A 67 -2.30 -12.78 17.15
N CYS A 68 -1.92 -13.87 17.82
CA CYS A 68 -1.94 -15.23 17.26
C CYS A 68 -3.35 -15.78 17.11
N SER A 69 -4.30 -15.29 17.91
CA SER A 69 -5.70 -15.73 17.94
C SER A 69 -6.63 -14.59 18.36
N GLU A 70 -7.93 -14.76 18.12
CA GLU A 70 -8.94 -13.81 18.59
C GLU A 70 -8.99 -13.76 20.12
N SER A 71 -8.74 -14.89 20.79
CA SER A 71 -8.70 -14.95 22.26
C SER A 71 -7.57 -14.09 22.85
N CYS A 72 -6.38 -14.07 22.22
CA CYS A 72 -5.30 -13.16 22.63
C CYS A 72 -5.69 -11.69 22.42
N LYS A 73 -6.29 -11.37 21.27
CA LYS A 73 -6.78 -10.02 20.98
C LYS A 73 -7.82 -9.56 22.01
N GLN A 74 -8.77 -10.40 22.38
CA GLN A 74 -9.78 -10.09 23.39
C GLN A 74 -9.16 -9.86 24.78
N LYS A 75 -8.22 -10.70 25.20
CA LYS A 75 -7.47 -10.51 26.46
C LYS A 75 -6.73 -9.17 26.48
N PHE A 76 -6.09 -8.81 25.36
CA PHE A 76 -5.42 -7.53 25.23
C PHE A 76 -6.38 -6.34 25.29
N ILE A 77 -7.53 -6.40 24.59
CA ILE A 77 -8.53 -5.32 24.59
C ILE A 77 -9.14 -5.12 25.99
N ALA A 78 -9.32 -6.20 26.76
CA ALA A 78 -9.84 -6.10 28.12
C ALA A 78 -8.89 -5.31 29.04
N GLU A 79 -7.57 -5.54 28.95
CA GLU A 79 -6.59 -4.94 29.86
C GLU A 79 -5.26 -4.60 29.16
N PRO A 80 -5.23 -3.64 28.21
CA PRO A 80 -4.06 -3.41 27.36
C PRO A 80 -2.84 -2.91 28.14
N ALA A 81 -3.06 -2.16 29.23
CA ALA A 81 -2.00 -1.67 30.10
C ALA A 81 -1.18 -2.78 30.79
N LYS A 82 -1.72 -4.00 30.92
CA LYS A 82 -0.97 -5.15 31.46
C LYS A 82 0.07 -5.69 30.48
N PHE A 83 -0.16 -5.51 29.18
CA PHE A 83 0.66 -6.11 28.11
C PHE A 83 1.59 -5.11 27.45
N VAL A 84 1.23 -3.82 27.46
CA VAL A 84 2.06 -2.73 26.94
C VAL A 84 2.83 -2.12 28.09
N LYS A 85 4.12 -2.47 28.23
CA LYS A 85 5.04 -1.76 29.11
C LYS A 85 5.47 -0.48 28.41
N LYS A 86 5.20 0.66 29.04
CA LYS A 86 5.59 2.00 28.57
C LYS A 86 7.09 2.21 28.71
#